data_AF-A0A0Q4N1G1-F1
#
_entry.id   AF-A0A0Q4N1G1-F1
#
_cell.length_a   1.000
_cell.length_b   1.000
_cell.length_c   1.000
_cell.angle_alpha   90.00
_cell.angle_beta   90.00
_cell.angle_gamma   90.00
#
_symmetry.space_group_name_H-M   'P 1'
#
loop_
_entity.id
_entity.type
_entity.pdbx_description
1 polymer ?
#
loop_
_entity_poly.entity_id
_entity_poly.type
_entity_poly.pdbx_seq_one_letter_code
_entity_poly.pdbx_strand_id
1 'polypeptide(L)'
;MNLNEFSVLCETMLNKYFRFIEKKHEEGRIIDGNGVRVKICYPTMLLCVESEEKIFSVEFLGVTKKFSPLKVKKRSYGNLKDLTLLSHGDFPSQAIISMSDDNSFRGFLFSNEKTLDFYDVQRHPIIDEFKTQFCFKGEATHAFDFTDDFGSGLISNVVLASRSGVFFRAKYISFQLFFSNKSTESFIVQRVNDLIANNDGFIFGVQNFTNSLNESWVRASHLINLVLNDKILETTIGDYINANPEIILDSLGYKGMVYEPLLRWVEKTPDNEDEAINPDALLKRADGFYDICDFKRGLLNRKKVTKADRNRRRFIDDVNEGIAQLDNYAEYFSFPGNNQHALERYNVRVFNPKKILIVGNLENTDRIQVQQALRCRPDIIVVDYDTLISNYYASIKPNKLLLRQKILNILYGKVHLHA
;
A
#
# COMPACT_ATOMS: atom_id res chain seq x y z
N MET A 1 3.61 -26.89 -12.91
CA MET A 1 3.40 -25.53 -13.44
C MET A 1 4.37 -24.60 -12.73
N ASN A 2 5.00 -23.66 -13.43
CA ASN A 2 5.83 -22.62 -12.81
C ASN A 2 5.03 -21.32 -12.58
N LEU A 3 5.60 -20.36 -11.82
CA LEU A 3 4.94 -19.09 -11.50
C LEU A 3 4.52 -18.29 -12.75
N ASN A 4 5.28 -18.36 -13.85
CA ASN A 4 4.93 -17.66 -15.08
C ASN A 4 3.66 -18.24 -15.70
N GLU A 5 3.61 -19.55 -15.88
CA GLU A 5 2.44 -20.27 -16.38
C GLU A 5 1.21 -20.03 -15.50
N PHE A 6 1.37 -20.14 -14.18
CA PHE A 6 0.33 -19.87 -13.21
C PHE A 6 -0.22 -18.44 -13.34
N SER A 7 0.68 -17.45 -13.41
CA SER A 7 0.27 -16.05 -13.51
C SER A 7 -0.51 -15.74 -14.79
N VAL A 8 -0.08 -16.30 -15.93
CA VAL A 8 -0.75 -16.12 -17.24
C VAL A 8 -2.11 -16.81 -17.24
N LEU A 9 -2.22 -17.99 -16.65
CA LEU A 9 -3.48 -18.72 -16.49
C LEU A 9 -4.49 -17.89 -15.69
N CYS A 10 -4.11 -17.46 -14.48
CA CYS A 10 -4.97 -16.65 -13.63
C CYS A 10 -5.36 -15.32 -14.29
N GLU A 11 -4.41 -14.61 -14.90
CA GLU A 11 -4.67 -13.37 -15.63
C GLU A 11 -5.69 -13.56 -16.75
N THR A 12 -5.50 -14.58 -17.59
CA THR A 12 -6.38 -14.85 -18.73
C THR A 12 -7.80 -15.17 -18.28
N MET A 13 -7.94 -16.05 -17.28
CA MET A 13 -9.23 -16.44 -16.73
C MET A 13 -9.96 -15.26 -16.09
N LEU A 14 -9.27 -14.51 -15.22
CA LEU A 14 -9.85 -13.43 -14.44
C LEU A 14 -10.17 -12.21 -15.30
N ASN A 15 -9.32 -11.88 -16.29
CA ASN A 15 -9.64 -10.82 -17.25
C ASN A 15 -10.90 -11.17 -18.05
N LYS A 16 -11.06 -12.42 -18.52
CA LYS A 16 -12.27 -12.86 -19.22
C LYS A 16 -13.51 -12.75 -18.33
N TYR A 17 -13.40 -13.19 -17.08
CA TYR A 17 -14.46 -13.12 -16.10
C TYR A 17 -14.86 -11.68 -15.78
N PHE A 18 -13.92 -10.79 -15.44
CA PHE A 18 -14.25 -9.41 -15.09
C PHE A 18 -14.80 -8.60 -16.27
N ARG A 19 -14.37 -8.86 -17.52
CA ARG A 19 -15.03 -8.28 -18.71
C ARG A 19 -16.49 -8.72 -18.83
N PHE A 20 -16.77 -9.98 -18.52
CA PHE A 20 -18.15 -10.46 -18.48
C PHE A 20 -18.97 -9.75 -17.40
N ILE A 21 -18.41 -9.60 -16.19
CA ILE A 21 -19.06 -8.86 -15.10
C ILE A 21 -19.29 -7.38 -15.45
N GLU A 22 -18.31 -6.69 -16.05
CA GLU A 22 -18.46 -5.31 -16.51
C GLU A 22 -19.61 -5.17 -17.51
N LYS A 23 -19.67 -6.04 -18.52
CA LYS A 23 -20.79 -6.05 -19.46
C LYS A 23 -22.14 -6.25 -18.76
N LYS A 24 -22.22 -7.17 -17.79
CA LYS A 24 -23.45 -7.41 -17.01
C LYS A 24 -23.82 -6.21 -16.13
N HIS A 25 -22.82 -5.52 -15.59
CA HIS A 25 -23.00 -4.30 -14.82
C HIS A 25 -23.54 -3.15 -15.67
N GLU A 26 -23.00 -2.97 -16.88
CA GLU A 26 -23.43 -1.97 -17.85
C GLU A 26 -24.85 -2.24 -18.36
N GLU A 27 -25.20 -3.51 -18.57
CA GLU A 27 -26.56 -3.97 -18.90
C GLU A 27 -27.57 -3.81 -17.73
N GLY A 28 -27.13 -3.35 -16.55
CA GLY A 28 -27.99 -3.16 -15.38
C GLY A 28 -28.43 -4.46 -14.71
N ARG A 29 -27.77 -5.59 -14.99
CA ARG A 29 -28.14 -6.92 -14.48
C ARG A 29 -27.55 -7.25 -13.11
N ILE A 30 -26.71 -6.38 -12.58
CA ILE A 30 -26.11 -6.53 -11.25
C ILE A 30 -26.88 -5.63 -10.28
N ILE A 31 -27.73 -6.27 -9.49
CA ILE A 31 -28.67 -5.64 -8.56
C ILE A 31 -28.52 -6.28 -7.17
N ASP A 32 -28.90 -5.54 -6.12
CA ASP A 32 -28.97 -6.07 -4.75
C ASP A 32 -30.28 -6.84 -4.52
N GLY A 33 -30.48 -7.32 -3.29
CA GLY A 33 -31.70 -8.02 -2.89
C GLY A 33 -32.99 -7.20 -2.99
N ASN A 34 -32.89 -5.87 -3.17
CA ASN A 34 -34.02 -4.96 -3.37
C ASN A 34 -34.21 -4.58 -4.84
N GLY A 35 -33.44 -5.17 -5.77
CA GLY A 35 -33.49 -4.85 -7.19
C GLY A 35 -32.78 -3.54 -7.56
N VAL A 36 -32.01 -2.95 -6.65
CA VAL A 36 -31.27 -1.70 -6.88
C VAL A 36 -29.91 -2.00 -7.49
N ARG A 37 -29.52 -1.25 -8.53
CA ARG A 37 -28.21 -1.41 -9.17
C ARG A 37 -27.07 -1.19 -8.17
N VAL A 38 -26.18 -2.18 -8.08
CA VAL A 38 -25.04 -2.13 -7.16
C VAL A 38 -23.87 -1.38 -7.79
N LYS A 39 -23.16 -0.58 -7.00
CA LYS A 39 -21.86 -0.03 -7.40
C LYS A 39 -20.79 -1.06 -7.07
N ILE A 40 -20.08 -1.54 -8.09
CA ILE A 40 -18.98 -2.48 -7.92
C ILE A 40 -17.67 -1.83 -8.33
N CYS A 41 -16.60 -2.27 -7.69
CA CYS A 41 -15.22 -1.92 -7.99
C CYS A 41 -14.45 -3.19 -8.35
N TYR A 42 -13.55 -3.06 -9.31
CA TYR A 42 -12.69 -4.12 -9.81
C TYR A 42 -11.28 -3.98 -9.25
N PRO A 43 -10.53 -5.08 -9.09
CA PRO A 43 -9.10 -5.02 -8.90
C PRO A 43 -8.41 -4.48 -10.16
N THR A 44 -7.25 -3.86 -9.97
CA THR A 44 -6.41 -3.37 -11.08
C THR A 44 -5.17 -4.23 -11.27
N MET A 45 -4.85 -5.09 -10.29
CA MET A 45 -3.61 -5.85 -10.25
C MET A 45 -3.81 -7.24 -9.64
N LEU A 46 -3.07 -8.20 -10.18
CA LEU A 46 -2.86 -9.53 -9.59
C LEU A 46 -1.44 -9.60 -9.03
N LEU A 47 -1.33 -9.86 -7.74
CA LEU A 47 -0.05 -10.23 -7.13
C LEU A 47 0.02 -11.76 -7.06
N CYS A 48 0.72 -12.35 -8.03
CA CYS A 48 0.97 -13.79 -8.10
C CYS A 48 2.25 -14.12 -7.33
N VAL A 49 2.18 -15.11 -6.46
CA VAL A 49 3.32 -15.50 -5.62
C VAL A 49 3.52 -17.00 -5.60
N GLU A 50 4.78 -17.43 -5.59
CA GLU A 50 5.22 -18.79 -5.29
C GLU A 50 5.99 -18.79 -3.96
N SER A 51 5.64 -19.65 -3.01
CA SER A 51 6.44 -19.86 -1.79
C SER A 51 7.43 -21.01 -1.96
N GLU A 52 8.55 -20.99 -1.21
CA GLU A 52 9.50 -22.12 -1.15
C GLU A 52 8.83 -23.43 -0.69
N GLU A 53 7.78 -23.34 0.12
CA GLU A 53 6.94 -24.46 0.57
C GLU A 53 5.83 -24.82 -0.43
N LYS A 54 6.07 -24.58 -1.73
CA LYS A 54 5.28 -25.20 -2.80
C LYS A 54 3.82 -24.72 -2.86
N ILE A 55 3.51 -23.49 -2.45
CA ILE A 55 2.18 -22.88 -2.62
C ILE A 55 2.25 -21.75 -3.66
N PHE A 56 1.33 -21.78 -4.62
CA PHE A 56 1.00 -20.63 -5.45
C PHE A 56 -0.13 -19.84 -4.82
N SER A 57 -0.07 -18.51 -4.92
CA SER A 57 -1.19 -17.65 -4.56
C SER A 57 -1.39 -16.52 -5.53
N VAL A 58 -2.62 -16.02 -5.59
CA VAL A 58 -2.95 -14.78 -6.32
C VAL A 58 -3.81 -13.88 -5.44
N GLU A 59 -3.29 -12.70 -5.10
CA GLU A 59 -3.97 -11.65 -4.34
C GLU A 59 -4.49 -10.56 -5.28
N PHE A 60 -5.72 -10.09 -5.04
CA PHE A 60 -6.35 -9.03 -5.81
C PHE A 60 -6.08 -7.68 -5.17
N LEU A 61 -5.43 -6.78 -5.91
CA LEU A 61 -5.04 -5.45 -5.44
C LEU A 61 -5.64 -4.35 -6.32
N GLY A 62 -5.81 -3.19 -5.69
CA GLY A 62 -6.37 -1.99 -6.33
C GLY A 62 -7.89 -1.95 -6.35
N VAL A 63 -8.41 -0.76 -6.67
CA VAL A 63 -9.85 -0.46 -6.67
C VAL A 63 -10.15 0.49 -7.83
N THR A 64 -10.98 0.06 -8.79
CA THR A 64 -11.43 0.93 -9.90
C THR A 64 -12.91 0.72 -10.19
N LYS A 65 -13.62 1.77 -10.58
CA LYS A 65 -15.05 1.71 -10.96
C LYS A 65 -15.26 1.21 -12.40
N LYS A 66 -14.22 1.29 -13.22
CA LYS A 66 -14.21 0.82 -14.61
C LYS A 66 -13.13 -0.24 -14.76
N PHE A 67 -13.47 -1.38 -15.33
CA PHE A 67 -12.51 -2.45 -15.48
C PHE A 67 -11.48 -2.09 -16.55
N SER A 68 -10.24 -2.48 -16.28
CA SER A 68 -9.12 -2.47 -17.22
C SER A 68 -8.38 -3.80 -17.06
N PRO A 69 -7.70 -4.30 -18.11
CA PRO A 69 -6.90 -5.51 -17.99
C PRO A 69 -5.98 -5.48 -16.76
N LEU A 70 -5.99 -6.57 -16.00
CA LEU A 70 -5.25 -6.69 -14.75
C LEU A 70 -3.75 -6.61 -14.99
N LYS A 71 -3.04 -5.76 -14.26
CA LYS A 71 -1.58 -5.76 -14.25
C LYS A 71 -1.09 -6.95 -13.43
N VAL A 72 -0.27 -7.83 -13.99
CA VAL A 72 0.31 -8.96 -13.24
C VAL A 72 1.64 -8.55 -12.61
N LYS A 73 1.80 -8.82 -11.33
CA LYS A 73 3.06 -8.73 -10.58
C LYS A 73 3.38 -10.09 -9.99
N LYS A 74 4.63 -10.50 -10.13
CA LYS A 74 5.12 -11.82 -9.71
C LYS A 74 6.13 -11.69 -8.58
N ARG A 75 6.11 -12.65 -7.65
CA ARG A 75 7.08 -12.75 -6.56
C ARG A 75 7.37 -14.21 -6.23
N SER A 76 8.56 -14.47 -5.70
CA SER A 76 8.84 -15.70 -4.94
C SER A 76 9.07 -15.31 -3.48
N TYR A 77 8.34 -15.94 -2.55
CA TYR A 77 8.57 -15.82 -1.12
C TYR A 77 9.56 -16.88 -0.66
N GLY A 78 10.50 -16.46 0.18
CA GLY A 78 11.40 -17.39 0.86
C GLY A 78 10.69 -18.21 1.94
N ASN A 79 9.62 -17.69 2.54
CA ASN A 79 8.85 -18.39 3.57
C ASN A 79 7.35 -18.31 3.33
N LEU A 80 6.64 -19.39 3.64
CA LEU A 80 5.19 -19.48 3.52
C LEU A 80 4.46 -18.42 4.36
N LYS A 81 4.93 -18.20 5.59
CA LYS A 81 4.36 -17.25 6.55
C LYS A 81 4.20 -15.82 6.01
N ASP A 82 5.05 -15.43 5.05
CA ASP A 82 5.05 -14.08 4.49
C ASP A 82 3.78 -13.77 3.69
N LEU A 83 3.04 -14.80 3.25
CA LEU A 83 1.74 -14.65 2.60
C LEU A 83 0.71 -13.98 3.52
N THR A 84 0.72 -14.36 4.80
CA THR A 84 -0.32 -14.00 5.78
C THR A 84 0.27 -13.46 7.09
N LEU A 85 1.44 -12.81 6.98
CA LEU A 85 2.20 -12.32 8.12
C LEU A 85 1.42 -11.29 8.96
N LEU A 86 1.45 -11.49 10.28
CA LEU A 86 0.88 -10.60 11.29
C LEU A 86 1.97 -9.86 12.07
N SER A 87 3.10 -10.50 12.36
CA SER A 87 4.18 -9.90 13.16
C SER A 87 5.53 -10.07 12.48
N HIS A 88 6.34 -9.01 12.52
CA HIS A 88 7.72 -9.02 12.01
C HIS A 88 8.74 -9.31 13.12
N GLY A 89 8.29 -9.77 14.30
CA GLY A 89 9.20 -10.14 15.39
C GLY A 89 9.95 -11.45 15.12
N ASP A 90 11.10 -11.61 15.76
CA ASP A 90 11.94 -12.83 15.74
C ASP A 90 11.34 -13.95 16.60
N PHE A 91 10.05 -14.24 16.40
CA PHE A 91 9.36 -15.31 17.11
C PHE A 91 9.43 -16.62 16.31
N PRO A 92 9.34 -17.79 16.98
CA PRO A 92 9.15 -19.06 16.30
C PRO A 92 7.96 -18.97 15.33
N SER A 93 8.10 -19.55 14.13
CA SER A 93 7.00 -19.53 13.16
C SER A 93 5.81 -20.31 13.71
N GLN A 94 4.68 -19.64 13.90
CA GLN A 94 3.45 -20.27 14.39
C GLN A 94 2.24 -19.63 13.70
N ALA A 95 1.46 -20.45 13.00
CA ALA A 95 0.17 -20.05 12.44
C ALA A 95 -0.94 -20.02 13.50
N ILE A 96 -1.99 -19.25 13.23
CA ILE A 96 -3.24 -19.33 13.99
C ILE A 96 -4.06 -20.55 13.54
N ILE A 97 -4.11 -20.79 12.23
CA ILE A 97 -4.93 -21.84 11.61
C ILE A 97 -4.09 -22.59 10.58
N SER A 98 -4.26 -23.91 10.49
CA SER A 98 -3.78 -24.72 9.37
C SER A 98 -4.92 -24.97 8.38
N MET A 99 -4.71 -24.59 7.12
CA MET A 99 -5.68 -24.75 6.04
C MET A 99 -5.54 -26.13 5.39
N SER A 100 -6.62 -26.90 5.42
CA SER A 100 -6.82 -28.09 4.60
C SER A 100 -7.39 -27.73 3.22
N ASP A 101 -7.49 -28.73 2.34
CA ASP A 101 -8.11 -28.54 1.04
C ASP A 101 -9.56 -28.03 1.16
N ASP A 102 -9.94 -27.19 0.21
CA ASP A 102 -11.26 -26.56 0.13
C ASP A 102 -11.61 -25.56 1.25
N ASN A 103 -10.66 -25.19 2.11
CA ASN A 103 -10.94 -24.22 3.16
C ASN A 103 -11.14 -22.79 2.59
N SER A 104 -12.24 -22.15 2.99
CA SER A 104 -12.51 -20.74 2.68
C SER A 104 -12.78 -19.91 3.94
N PHE A 105 -12.09 -18.77 4.05
CA PHE A 105 -12.28 -17.80 5.14
C PHE A 105 -12.79 -16.49 4.59
N ARG A 106 -13.87 -15.97 5.19
CA ARG A 106 -14.49 -14.73 4.74
C ARG A 106 -15.04 -13.87 5.86
N GLY A 107 -14.76 -12.57 5.80
CA GLY A 107 -15.36 -11.59 6.70
C GLY A 107 -14.79 -11.61 8.12
N PHE A 108 -13.50 -11.93 8.26
CA PHE A 108 -12.84 -12.09 9.55
C PHE A 108 -11.73 -11.06 9.78
N LEU A 109 -11.60 -10.63 11.03
CA LEU A 109 -10.43 -9.92 11.54
C LEU A 109 -9.55 -10.90 12.33
N PHE A 110 -8.27 -10.99 11.98
CA PHE A 110 -7.26 -11.71 12.75
C PHE A 110 -6.38 -10.72 13.50
N SER A 111 -6.29 -10.87 14.82
CA SER A 111 -5.43 -10.02 15.64
C SER A 111 -5.05 -10.67 16.97
N ASN A 112 -3.97 -10.21 17.59
CA ASN A 112 -3.66 -10.61 18.97
C ASN A 112 -4.38 -9.69 19.99
N GLU A 113 -4.55 -10.19 21.21
CA GLU A 113 -5.25 -9.48 22.30
C GLU A 113 -4.69 -8.06 22.53
N LYS A 114 -3.36 -7.92 22.59
CA LYS A 114 -2.68 -6.63 22.82
C LYS A 114 -2.94 -5.59 21.71
N THR A 115 -3.18 -6.05 20.48
CA THR A 115 -3.47 -5.20 19.33
C THR A 115 -4.93 -4.71 19.38
N LEU A 116 -5.86 -5.57 19.81
CA LEU A 116 -7.26 -5.19 20.01
C LEU A 116 -7.44 -4.25 21.22
N ASP A 117 -6.73 -4.47 22.33
CA ASP A 117 -6.76 -3.54 23.47
C ASP A 117 -6.29 -2.13 23.06
N PHE A 118 -5.25 -2.07 22.21
CA PHE A 118 -4.77 -0.81 21.66
C PHE A 118 -5.80 -0.16 20.73
N TYR A 119 -6.54 -0.97 19.97
CA TYR A 119 -7.60 -0.50 19.11
C TYR A 119 -8.73 0.17 19.88
N ASP A 120 -9.24 -0.44 20.95
CA ASP A 120 -10.41 0.06 21.68
C ASP A 120 -10.20 1.49 22.19
N VAL A 121 -8.93 1.84 22.46
CA VAL A 121 -8.51 3.19 22.88
C VAL A 121 -8.41 4.17 21.69
N GLN A 122 -8.01 3.72 20.50
CA GLN A 122 -7.71 4.57 19.33
C GLN A 122 -8.84 4.68 18.30
N ARG A 123 -9.82 3.76 18.33
CA ARG A 123 -10.96 3.69 17.39
C ARG A 123 -10.52 3.79 15.93
N HIS A 124 -9.74 2.80 15.46
CA HIS A 124 -9.36 2.71 14.05
C HIS A 124 -10.61 2.48 13.16
N PRO A 125 -10.79 3.11 11.99
CA PRO A 125 -12.07 3.01 11.25
C PRO A 125 -12.43 1.59 10.79
N ILE A 126 -11.48 0.67 10.79
CA ILE A 126 -11.60 -0.59 10.07
C ILE A 126 -12.12 -1.76 10.90
N ILE A 127 -11.80 -1.81 12.19
CA ILE A 127 -12.21 -2.95 13.02
C ILE A 127 -13.73 -2.92 13.24
N ASP A 128 -14.34 -1.73 13.28
CA ASP A 128 -15.79 -1.57 13.39
C ASP A 128 -16.56 -2.22 12.22
N GLU A 129 -15.92 -2.43 11.06
CA GLU A 129 -16.53 -3.12 9.91
C GLU A 129 -16.52 -4.66 10.06
N PHE A 130 -15.68 -5.19 10.96
CA PHE A 130 -15.48 -6.63 11.15
C PHE A 130 -16.07 -7.12 12.47
N LYS A 131 -17.33 -7.57 12.39
CA LYS A 131 -18.07 -8.11 13.55
C LYS A 131 -17.49 -9.40 14.09
N THR A 132 -16.89 -10.23 13.23
CA THR A 132 -16.31 -11.52 13.63
C THR A 132 -14.80 -11.41 13.71
N GLN A 133 -14.26 -11.73 14.89
CA GLN A 133 -12.85 -11.53 15.22
C GLN A 133 -12.24 -12.82 15.75
N PHE A 134 -11.10 -13.21 15.18
CA PHE A 134 -10.20 -14.21 15.72
C PHE A 134 -9.13 -13.50 16.54
N CYS A 135 -9.37 -13.45 17.86
CA CYS A 135 -8.41 -12.95 18.84
C CYS A 135 -7.62 -14.12 19.43
N PHE A 136 -6.30 -14.09 19.29
CA PHE A 136 -5.43 -15.12 19.89
C PHE A 136 -4.55 -14.54 21.00
N LYS A 137 -4.25 -15.40 21.99
CA LYS A 137 -3.30 -15.15 23.07
C LYS A 137 -2.01 -15.89 22.74
N GLY A 138 -0.96 -15.18 22.36
CA GLY A 138 0.35 -15.80 22.05
C GLY A 138 1.15 -15.08 20.97
N GLU A 139 2.20 -15.75 20.49
CA GLU A 139 3.20 -15.22 19.56
C GLU A 139 2.99 -15.72 18.11
N ALA A 140 1.74 -15.90 17.69
CA ALA A 140 1.48 -16.28 16.29
C ALA A 140 2.05 -15.21 15.35
N THR A 141 2.85 -15.65 14.39
CA THR A 141 3.57 -14.77 13.47
C THR A 141 2.78 -14.49 12.20
N HIS A 142 1.89 -15.39 11.82
CA HIS A 142 1.09 -15.34 10.61
C HIS A 142 -0.26 -16.04 10.82
N ALA A 143 -1.22 -15.79 9.92
CA ALA A 143 -2.59 -16.27 10.12
C ALA A 143 -2.77 -17.73 9.68
N PHE A 144 -2.15 -18.14 8.57
CA PHE A 144 -2.45 -19.42 7.93
C PHE A 144 -1.20 -20.20 7.53
N ASP A 145 -1.10 -21.44 8.01
CA ASP A 145 -0.27 -22.51 7.47
C ASP A 145 -1.13 -23.42 6.56
N PHE A 146 -0.51 -24.37 5.86
CA PHE A 146 -1.20 -25.34 5.00
C PHE A 146 -0.87 -26.77 5.43
N THR A 147 -1.85 -27.66 5.42
CA THR A 147 -1.66 -29.09 5.71
C THR A 147 -1.02 -29.82 4.52
N ASP A 148 -0.51 -31.03 4.75
CA ASP A 148 0.15 -31.83 3.71
C ASP A 148 -0.78 -32.22 2.54
N ASP A 149 -2.09 -32.32 2.81
CA ASP A 149 -3.15 -32.64 1.85
C ASP A 149 -3.76 -31.40 1.19
N PHE A 150 -3.23 -30.20 1.46
CA PHE A 150 -3.75 -28.96 0.90
C PHE A 150 -3.68 -28.95 -0.63
N GLY A 151 -4.84 -28.77 -1.27
CA GLY A 151 -4.98 -28.58 -2.72
C GLY A 151 -5.23 -27.13 -3.10
N SER A 152 -6.22 -26.50 -2.48
CA SER A 152 -6.62 -25.12 -2.74
C SER A 152 -7.35 -24.47 -1.56
N GLY A 153 -7.33 -23.14 -1.51
CA GLY A 153 -8.02 -22.37 -0.47
C GLY A 153 -8.32 -20.94 -0.91
N LEU A 154 -9.24 -20.29 -0.20
CA LEU A 154 -9.65 -18.92 -0.48
C LEU A 154 -9.72 -18.10 0.81
N ILE A 155 -9.12 -16.92 0.80
CA ILE A 155 -9.36 -15.87 1.78
C ILE A 155 -10.02 -14.70 1.05
N SER A 156 -11.14 -14.19 1.57
CA SER A 156 -11.79 -13.01 0.98
C SER A 156 -12.35 -12.08 2.05
N ASN A 157 -12.22 -10.78 1.84
CA ASN A 157 -12.65 -9.77 2.81
C ASN A 157 -12.14 -10.11 4.22
N VAL A 158 -10.83 -10.18 4.39
CA VAL A 158 -10.16 -10.48 5.67
C VAL A 158 -9.20 -9.36 6.04
N VAL A 159 -9.03 -9.15 7.34
CA VAL A 159 -8.08 -8.17 7.86
C VAL A 159 -7.08 -8.86 8.76
N LEU A 160 -5.82 -8.64 8.49
CA LEU A 160 -4.70 -9.03 9.33
C LEU A 160 -4.25 -7.78 10.08
N ALA A 161 -4.57 -7.70 11.37
CA ALA A 161 -4.29 -6.54 12.20
C ALA A 161 -3.12 -6.81 13.16
N SER A 162 -2.16 -5.89 13.16
CA SER A 162 -0.99 -5.97 14.00
C SER A 162 -0.60 -4.62 14.58
N ARG A 163 0.24 -4.67 15.61
CA ARG A 163 0.76 -3.50 16.31
C ARG A 163 2.27 -3.54 16.34
N SER A 164 2.90 -2.41 16.03
CA SER A 164 4.31 -2.17 16.27
C SER A 164 4.46 -0.86 17.03
N GLY A 165 4.88 -0.94 18.30
CA GLY A 165 4.91 0.20 19.21
C GLY A 165 3.53 0.86 19.38
N VAL A 166 3.41 2.11 18.94
CA VAL A 166 2.18 2.93 19.00
C VAL A 166 1.40 2.96 17.68
N PHE A 167 1.81 2.18 16.69
CA PHE A 167 1.15 2.14 15.39
C PHE A 167 0.37 0.86 15.22
N PHE A 168 -0.78 1.02 14.60
CA PHE A 168 -1.68 -0.05 14.23
C PHE A 168 -1.63 -0.23 12.72
N ARG A 169 -1.36 -1.45 12.26
CA ARG A 169 -1.36 -1.80 10.85
C ARG A 169 -2.50 -2.77 10.60
N ALA A 170 -3.34 -2.45 9.62
CA ALA A 170 -4.39 -3.35 9.12
C ALA A 170 -4.13 -3.65 7.65
N LYS A 171 -3.64 -4.86 7.39
CA LYS A 171 -3.53 -5.43 6.04
C LYS A 171 -4.89 -5.98 5.64
N TYR A 172 -5.51 -5.37 4.65
CA TYR A 172 -6.73 -5.84 4.05
C TYR A 172 -6.41 -6.83 2.93
N ILE A 173 -7.09 -7.96 2.93
CA ILE A 173 -7.06 -8.94 1.85
C ILE A 173 -8.45 -8.95 1.24
N SER A 174 -8.59 -8.32 0.08
CA SER A 174 -9.86 -8.29 -0.64
C SER A 174 -10.24 -9.71 -1.10
N PHE A 175 -9.31 -10.36 -1.79
CA PHE A 175 -9.37 -11.73 -2.27
C PHE A 175 -7.94 -12.26 -2.41
N GLN A 176 -7.71 -13.47 -1.92
CA GLN A 176 -6.48 -14.22 -2.13
C GLN A 176 -6.80 -15.69 -2.31
N LEU A 177 -6.45 -16.22 -3.48
CA LEU A 177 -6.54 -17.66 -3.77
C LEU A 177 -5.19 -18.31 -3.49
N PHE A 178 -5.25 -19.56 -3.02
CA PHE A 178 -4.09 -20.40 -2.76
C PHE A 178 -4.26 -21.73 -3.49
N PHE A 179 -3.16 -22.24 -4.03
CA PHE A 179 -3.10 -23.52 -4.72
C PHE A 179 -1.80 -24.23 -4.36
N SER A 180 -1.86 -25.56 -4.20
CA SER A 180 -0.67 -26.38 -4.17
C SER A 180 0.11 -26.23 -5.47
N ASN A 181 1.44 -26.25 -5.44
CA ASN A 181 2.24 -26.25 -6.66
C ASN A 181 2.13 -27.57 -7.45
N LYS A 182 1.57 -28.61 -6.82
CA LYS A 182 1.22 -29.88 -7.43
C LYS A 182 -0.07 -29.78 -8.26
N SER A 183 -0.83 -28.70 -8.11
CA SER A 183 -2.08 -28.49 -8.84
C SER A 183 -1.83 -28.43 -10.35
N THR A 184 -2.68 -29.12 -11.11
CA THR A 184 -2.69 -29.06 -12.57
C THR A 184 -3.43 -27.82 -13.05
N GLU A 185 -3.19 -27.41 -14.30
CA GLU A 185 -3.98 -26.34 -14.93
C GLU A 185 -5.48 -26.63 -14.90
N SER A 186 -5.88 -27.86 -15.25
CA SER A 186 -7.30 -28.26 -15.21
C SER A 186 -7.92 -28.13 -13.82
N PHE A 187 -7.18 -28.50 -12.76
CA PHE A 187 -7.64 -28.36 -11.39
C PHE A 187 -7.83 -26.89 -11.00
N ILE A 188 -6.86 -26.02 -11.32
CA ILE A 188 -6.95 -24.58 -11.04
C ILE A 188 -8.13 -23.97 -11.78
N VAL A 189 -8.28 -24.29 -13.07
CA VAL A 189 -9.37 -23.79 -13.91
C VAL A 189 -10.73 -24.20 -13.34
N GLN A 190 -10.90 -25.49 -13.05
CA GLN A 190 -12.12 -26.02 -12.45
C GLN A 190 -12.42 -25.31 -11.14
N ARG A 191 -11.43 -25.20 -10.26
CA ARG A 191 -11.60 -24.61 -8.94
C ARG A 191 -12.01 -23.14 -8.99
N VAL A 192 -11.38 -22.34 -9.85
CA VAL A 192 -11.78 -20.93 -10.05
C VAL A 192 -13.19 -20.83 -10.64
N ASN A 193 -13.56 -21.72 -11.56
CA ASN A 193 -14.91 -21.75 -12.11
C ASN A 193 -15.95 -22.13 -11.04
N ASP A 194 -15.65 -23.09 -10.18
CA ASP A 194 -16.51 -23.49 -9.06
C ASP A 194 -16.70 -22.33 -8.10
N LEU A 195 -15.62 -21.61 -7.77
CA LEU A 195 -15.70 -20.38 -6.96
C LEU A 195 -16.50 -19.27 -7.65
N ILE A 196 -16.47 -19.17 -8.98
CA ILE A 196 -17.30 -18.19 -9.72
C ILE A 196 -18.78 -18.60 -9.73
N ALA A 197 -19.06 -19.89 -9.86
CA ALA A 197 -20.43 -20.42 -9.96
C ALA A 197 -21.13 -20.49 -8.59
N ASN A 198 -20.43 -20.92 -7.55
CA ASN A 198 -20.96 -21.17 -6.22
C ASN A 198 -20.77 -19.97 -5.28
N ASN A 199 -21.23 -18.79 -5.70
CA ASN A 199 -21.21 -17.60 -4.84
C ASN A 199 -22.61 -17.31 -4.31
N ASP A 200 -22.88 -17.69 -3.07
CA ASP A 200 -24.15 -17.44 -2.34
C ASP A 200 -24.52 -15.95 -2.25
N GLY A 201 -25.03 -15.37 -3.34
CA GLY A 201 -25.43 -13.96 -3.42
C GLY A 201 -24.28 -12.95 -3.56
N PHE A 202 -23.08 -13.39 -3.97
CA PHE A 202 -21.93 -12.51 -4.17
C PHE A 202 -21.34 -12.64 -5.57
N ILE A 203 -20.60 -11.62 -5.99
CA ILE A 203 -19.84 -11.66 -7.24
C ILE A 203 -18.38 -11.85 -6.87
N PHE A 204 -17.78 -12.93 -7.37
CA PHE A 204 -16.39 -13.26 -7.11
C PHE A 204 -15.46 -12.10 -7.47
N GLY A 205 -14.50 -11.79 -6.60
CA GLY A 205 -13.38 -10.90 -6.93
C GLY A 205 -13.71 -9.41 -7.11
N VAL A 206 -14.98 -8.99 -7.02
CA VAL A 206 -15.36 -7.56 -7.06
C VAL A 206 -15.73 -7.06 -5.68
N GLN A 207 -15.58 -5.76 -5.47
CA GLN A 207 -15.87 -5.11 -4.20
C GLN A 207 -17.08 -4.20 -4.32
N ASN A 208 -17.89 -4.12 -3.28
CA ASN A 208 -18.96 -3.15 -3.15
C ASN A 208 -18.77 -2.41 -1.83
N PHE A 209 -18.64 -1.09 -1.90
CA PHE A 209 -18.47 -0.24 -0.73
C PHE A 209 -19.80 0.47 -0.42
N THR A 210 -20.30 0.25 0.79
CA THR A 210 -21.52 0.90 1.30
C THR A 210 -21.32 2.39 1.56
N ASN A 211 -20.07 2.82 1.79
CA ASN A 211 -19.69 4.21 1.99
C ASN A 211 -18.31 4.51 1.40
N SER A 212 -18.03 5.79 1.11
CA SER A 212 -16.76 6.21 0.51
C SER A 212 -15.56 6.11 1.46
N LEU A 213 -15.79 6.12 2.78
CA LEU A 213 -14.73 5.99 3.78
C LEU A 213 -14.06 4.60 3.71
N ASN A 214 -14.87 3.55 3.54
CA ASN A 214 -14.39 2.18 3.38
C ASN A 214 -13.60 2.02 2.08
N GLU A 215 -14.06 2.63 0.99
CA GLU A 215 -13.34 2.65 -0.29
C GLU A 215 -11.97 3.31 -0.12
N SER A 216 -11.93 4.51 0.46
CA SER A 216 -10.68 5.24 0.77
C SER A 216 -9.74 4.40 1.64
N TRP A 217 -10.29 3.75 2.67
CA TRP A 217 -9.49 2.92 3.57
C TRP A 217 -8.86 1.72 2.85
N VAL A 218 -9.63 0.99 2.03
CA VAL A 218 -9.12 -0.16 1.27
C VAL A 218 -8.01 0.26 0.30
N ARG A 219 -8.13 1.42 -0.37
CA ARG A 219 -7.09 1.94 -1.25
C ARG A 219 -5.75 2.12 -0.52
N ALA A 220 -5.76 2.75 0.64
CA ALA A 220 -4.54 2.91 1.42
C ALA A 220 -4.02 1.60 2.03
N SER A 221 -4.90 0.66 2.38
CA SER A 221 -4.48 -0.67 2.84
C SER A 221 -3.78 -1.48 1.72
N HIS A 222 -4.28 -1.40 0.48
CA HIS A 222 -3.58 -2.02 -0.65
C HIS A 222 -2.21 -1.38 -0.92
N LEU A 223 -2.04 -0.06 -0.69
CA LEU A 223 -0.72 0.57 -0.77
C LEU A 223 0.26 0.00 0.28
N ILE A 224 -0.16 -0.18 1.54
CA ILE A 224 0.74 -0.78 2.54
C ILE A 224 1.13 -2.22 2.16
N ASN A 225 0.20 -3.00 1.58
CA ASN A 225 0.50 -4.36 1.11
C ASN A 225 1.58 -4.36 0.01
N LEU A 226 1.58 -3.36 -0.88
CA LEU A 226 2.60 -3.19 -1.91
C LEU A 226 3.96 -2.77 -1.33
N VAL A 227 3.97 -1.84 -0.37
CA VAL A 227 5.20 -1.30 0.22
C VAL A 227 5.92 -2.32 1.10
N LEU A 228 5.15 -3.14 1.84
CA LEU A 228 5.67 -4.21 2.70
C LEU A 228 6.04 -5.46 1.90
N ASN A 229 6.32 -5.28 0.61
CA ASN A 229 6.80 -6.30 -0.28
C ASN A 229 8.16 -5.91 -0.86
N ASP A 230 9.22 -6.56 -0.38
CA ASP A 230 10.62 -6.27 -0.77
C ASP A 230 10.98 -6.65 -2.22
N LYS A 231 10.02 -7.13 -3.02
CA LYS A 231 10.18 -7.41 -4.46
C LYS A 231 9.29 -6.54 -5.35
N ILE A 232 8.35 -5.76 -4.79
CA ILE A 232 7.61 -4.77 -5.56
C ILE A 232 8.55 -3.62 -5.94
N LEU A 233 8.59 -3.31 -7.24
CA LEU A 233 9.38 -2.22 -7.79
C LEU A 233 8.80 -0.87 -7.39
N GLU A 234 9.67 0.12 -7.24
CA GLU A 234 9.34 1.52 -6.95
C GLU A 234 8.29 2.06 -7.93
N THR A 235 8.48 1.80 -9.23
CA THR A 235 7.53 2.16 -10.31
C THR A 235 6.12 1.61 -10.10
N THR A 236 5.98 0.45 -9.45
CA THR A 236 4.67 -0.14 -9.16
C THR A 236 3.97 0.56 -7.99
N ILE A 237 4.75 1.06 -7.03
CA ILE A 237 4.26 1.89 -5.93
C ILE A 237 3.84 3.25 -6.47
N GLY A 238 4.69 3.88 -7.31
CA GLY A 238 4.40 5.13 -8.01
C GLY A 238 3.11 5.05 -8.84
N ASP A 239 2.98 4.03 -9.69
CA ASP A 239 1.77 3.76 -10.48
C ASP A 239 0.51 3.67 -9.61
N TYR A 240 0.62 3.01 -8.45
CA TYR A 240 -0.50 2.86 -7.51
C TYR A 240 -0.88 4.20 -6.89
N ILE A 241 0.11 4.99 -6.46
CA ILE A 241 -0.08 6.32 -5.92
C ILE A 241 -0.72 7.25 -6.96
N ASN A 242 -0.27 7.20 -8.22
CA ASN A 242 -0.84 7.99 -9.30
C ASN A 242 -2.33 7.66 -9.56
N ALA A 243 -2.70 6.38 -9.40
CA ALA A 243 -4.10 5.96 -9.51
C ALA A 243 -4.94 6.31 -8.27
N ASN A 244 -4.31 6.67 -7.14
CA ASN A 244 -4.94 6.99 -5.86
C ASN A 244 -4.27 8.23 -5.22
N PRO A 245 -4.23 9.38 -5.93
CA PRO A 245 -3.44 10.54 -5.51
C PRO A 245 -3.90 11.13 -4.17
N GLU A 246 -5.18 10.92 -3.81
CA GLU A 246 -5.75 11.36 -2.53
C GLU A 246 -4.97 10.84 -1.32
N ILE A 247 -4.32 9.67 -1.41
CA ILE A 247 -3.51 9.12 -0.32
C ILE A 247 -2.37 10.09 0.04
N ILE A 248 -1.68 10.63 -0.96
CA ILE A 248 -0.59 11.60 -0.75
C ILE A 248 -1.14 13.00 -0.48
N LEU A 249 -2.11 13.44 -1.28
CA LEU A 249 -2.63 14.80 -1.20
C LEU A 249 -3.27 15.07 0.15
N ASP A 250 -4.12 14.17 0.66
CA ASP A 250 -4.82 14.40 1.92
C ASP A 250 -3.96 14.10 3.15
N SER A 251 -2.98 13.19 3.05
CA SER A 251 -2.05 12.91 4.16
C SER A 251 -1.07 14.06 4.40
N LEU A 252 -0.56 14.66 3.32
CA LEU A 252 0.43 15.73 3.37
C LEU A 252 -0.18 17.14 3.26
N GLY A 253 -1.45 17.26 2.87
CA GLY A 253 -2.19 18.52 2.84
C GLY A 253 -2.05 19.33 1.53
N TYR A 254 -1.81 18.66 0.41
CA TYR A 254 -1.65 19.28 -0.91
C TYR A 254 -2.97 19.31 -1.70
N LYS A 255 -3.01 20.13 -2.76
CA LYS A 255 -4.22 20.39 -3.56
C LYS A 255 -4.23 19.72 -4.92
N GLY A 256 -3.09 19.22 -5.38
CA GLY A 256 -2.96 18.57 -6.67
C GLY A 256 -1.59 17.95 -6.84
N MET A 257 -1.47 17.06 -7.81
CA MET A 257 -0.26 16.31 -8.11
C MET A 257 -0.04 16.33 -9.62
N VAL A 258 1.20 16.56 -10.04
CA VAL A 258 1.67 16.24 -11.39
C VAL A 258 2.61 15.05 -11.24
N TYR A 259 2.20 13.90 -11.77
CA TYR A 259 2.93 12.63 -11.65
C TYR A 259 3.93 12.47 -12.79
N GLU A 260 5.16 12.08 -12.47
CA GLU A 260 6.27 11.82 -13.40
C GLU A 260 6.38 12.84 -14.58
N PRO A 261 6.47 14.15 -14.30
CA PRO A 261 6.70 15.11 -15.37
C PRO A 261 8.12 14.97 -15.92
N LEU A 262 8.22 14.58 -17.19
CA LEU A 262 9.49 14.63 -17.93
C LEU A 262 9.86 16.09 -18.22
N LEU A 263 10.89 16.59 -17.56
CA LEU A 263 11.34 17.98 -17.60
C LEU A 263 12.72 18.05 -18.24
N ARG A 264 12.79 18.48 -19.51
CA ARG A 264 14.06 18.61 -20.22
C ARG A 264 14.86 19.79 -19.69
N TRP A 265 16.18 19.61 -19.58
CA TRP A 265 17.10 20.71 -19.27
C TRP A 265 17.13 21.69 -20.45
N VAL A 266 16.70 22.93 -20.18
CA VAL A 266 16.81 24.06 -21.12
C VAL A 266 18.04 24.89 -20.76
N GLU A 267 18.27 25.10 -19.47
CA GLU A 267 19.44 25.76 -18.89
C GLU A 267 20.10 24.81 -17.90
N LYS A 268 21.40 24.52 -18.06
CA LYS A 268 22.16 23.64 -17.17
C LYS A 268 23.63 24.06 -17.08
N THR A 269 24.32 23.62 -16.03
CA THR A 269 25.76 23.81 -15.91
C THR A 269 26.51 22.93 -16.92
N PRO A 270 27.75 23.29 -17.30
CA PRO A 270 28.52 22.52 -18.29
C PRO A 270 28.84 21.07 -17.89
N ASP A 271 28.90 20.79 -16.58
CA ASP A 271 29.16 19.46 -16.01
C ASP A 271 27.91 18.58 -15.89
N ASN A 272 26.72 19.14 -16.15
CA ASN A 272 25.47 18.39 -16.15
C ASN A 272 25.27 17.70 -17.51
N GLU A 273 25.47 16.38 -17.53
CA GLU A 273 25.29 15.55 -18.74
C GLU A 273 23.82 15.15 -18.99
N ASP A 274 22.93 15.32 -18.00
CA ASP A 274 21.54 14.87 -18.09
C ASP A 274 20.76 15.63 -19.18
N GLU A 275 19.90 14.92 -19.92
CA GLU A 275 18.99 15.51 -20.90
C GLU A 275 17.69 16.02 -20.25
N ALA A 276 17.27 15.39 -19.17
CA ALA A 276 16.03 15.70 -18.46
C ALA A 276 16.08 15.18 -17.02
N ILE A 277 15.22 15.74 -16.17
CA ILE A 277 14.83 15.13 -14.90
C ILE A 277 13.40 14.58 -14.99
N ASN A 278 13.08 13.62 -14.11
CA ASN A 278 11.74 13.07 -13.97
C ASN A 278 11.44 12.79 -12.49
N PRO A 279 11.02 13.80 -11.71
CA PRO A 279 10.58 13.59 -10.34
C PRO A 279 9.34 12.70 -10.29
N ASP A 280 9.17 11.85 -9.28
CA ASP A 280 7.98 11.00 -9.19
C ASP A 280 6.68 11.82 -9.06
N ALA A 281 6.72 12.92 -8.32
CA ALA A 281 5.59 13.84 -8.22
C ALA A 281 5.99 15.28 -7.90
N LEU A 282 5.22 16.22 -8.45
CA LEU A 282 5.20 17.62 -8.02
C LEU A 282 3.86 17.91 -7.33
N LEU A 283 3.91 18.36 -6.08
CA LEU A 283 2.75 18.51 -5.22
C LEU A 283 2.35 19.99 -5.08
N LYS A 284 1.13 20.33 -5.50
CA LYS A 284 0.61 21.71 -5.51
C LYS A 284 0.19 22.16 -4.12
N ARG A 285 0.85 23.19 -3.61
CA ARG A 285 0.54 23.88 -2.35
C ARG A 285 -0.71 24.74 -2.48
N ALA A 286 -1.21 25.22 -1.35
CA ALA A 286 -2.36 26.12 -1.29
C ALA A 286 -2.11 27.49 -1.96
N ASP A 287 -0.87 27.97 -1.98
CA ASP A 287 -0.47 29.22 -2.65
C ASP A 287 -0.21 29.06 -4.16
N GLY A 288 -0.39 27.85 -4.69
CA GLY A 288 -0.24 27.56 -6.12
C GLY A 288 1.18 27.26 -6.59
N PHE A 289 2.17 27.24 -5.68
CA PHE A 289 3.51 26.72 -5.96
C PHE A 289 3.58 25.20 -5.73
N TYR A 290 4.66 24.58 -6.20
CA TYR A 290 4.85 23.14 -6.14
C TYR A 290 6.05 22.78 -5.26
N ASP A 291 5.86 21.73 -4.45
CA ASP A 291 6.92 21.02 -3.74
C ASP A 291 7.29 19.75 -4.53
N ILE A 292 8.50 19.23 -4.32
CA ILE A 292 9.08 18.13 -5.10
C ILE A 292 9.02 16.86 -4.26
N CYS A 293 8.55 15.76 -4.83
CA CYS A 293 8.36 14.50 -4.14
C CYS A 293 8.99 13.33 -4.91
N ASP A 294 9.61 12.42 -4.17
CA ASP A 294 10.23 11.20 -4.65
C ASP A 294 9.83 10.03 -3.73
N PHE A 295 9.50 8.89 -4.32
CA PHE A 295 9.04 7.68 -3.64
C PHE A 295 10.14 6.63 -3.70
N LYS A 296 10.58 6.13 -2.55
CA LYS A 296 11.46 4.97 -2.46
C LYS A 296 10.73 3.78 -1.87
N ARG A 297 11.39 2.63 -1.87
CA ARG A 297 10.86 1.38 -1.31
C ARG A 297 10.77 1.44 0.22
N GLY A 298 10.04 0.49 0.82
CA GLY A 298 9.92 0.36 2.28
C GLY A 298 11.21 -0.09 3.01
N LEU A 299 12.29 -0.43 2.27
CA LEU A 299 13.59 -0.85 2.82
C LEU A 299 13.51 -2.00 3.84
N LEU A 300 12.72 -3.05 3.55
CA LEU A 300 12.43 -4.14 4.51
C LEU A 300 13.68 -4.89 5.00
N ASN A 301 14.75 -4.90 4.19
CA ASN A 301 16.02 -5.55 4.53
C ASN A 301 16.95 -4.66 5.38
N ARG A 302 16.51 -3.47 5.78
CA ARG A 302 17.27 -2.54 6.62
C ARG A 302 16.65 -2.46 8.01
N LYS A 303 17.48 -2.59 9.05
CA LYS A 303 17.04 -2.39 10.45
C LYS A 303 16.73 -0.93 10.78
N LYS A 304 17.42 0.02 10.13
CA LYS A 304 17.27 1.46 10.34
C LYS A 304 17.53 2.24 9.05
N VAL A 305 16.80 3.33 8.84
CA VAL A 305 17.06 4.32 7.77
C VAL A 305 18.18 5.31 8.12
N THR A 306 18.71 5.25 9.35
CA THR A 306 19.83 6.08 9.81
C THR A 306 20.97 5.24 10.38
N LYS A 307 22.17 5.83 10.44
CA LYS A 307 23.40 5.25 10.97
C LYS A 307 24.16 6.21 11.90
N ALA A 308 25.14 5.66 12.62
CA ALA A 308 25.99 6.33 13.62
C ALA A 308 25.27 6.82 14.89
N ASP A 309 26.04 7.36 15.84
CA ASP A 309 25.54 7.89 17.12
C ASP A 309 24.90 9.28 16.97
N ARG A 310 24.20 9.76 18.02
CA ARG A 310 23.44 11.03 18.02
C ARG A 310 24.23 12.25 17.51
N ASN A 311 25.53 12.36 17.82
CA ASN A 311 26.37 13.49 17.42
C ASN A 311 26.74 13.48 15.93
N ARG A 312 26.79 12.29 15.30
CA ARG A 312 27.16 12.09 13.89
C ARG A 312 26.04 11.41 13.10
N ARG A 313 24.80 11.49 13.61
CA ARG A 313 23.62 10.83 13.06
C ARG A 313 23.41 11.31 11.64
N ARG A 314 23.30 10.35 10.73
CA ARG A 314 23.05 10.61 9.30
C ARG A 314 22.22 9.49 8.70
N PHE A 315 21.65 9.73 7.53
CA PHE A 315 20.94 8.70 6.78
C PHE A 315 21.89 7.61 6.27
N ILE A 316 21.34 6.43 6.02
CA ILE A 316 22.02 5.39 5.22
C ILE A 316 22.15 5.85 3.77
N ASP A 317 22.98 5.14 2.99
CA ASP A 317 23.32 5.58 1.63
C ASP A 317 22.09 5.58 0.72
N ASP A 318 21.24 4.54 0.78
CA ASP A 318 19.97 4.44 0.06
C ASP A 318 19.07 5.69 0.23
N VAL A 319 19.05 6.28 1.43
CA VAL A 319 18.23 7.47 1.74
C VAL A 319 18.94 8.76 1.36
N ASN A 320 20.28 8.82 1.48
CA ASN A 320 21.04 9.97 1.00
C ASN A 320 20.98 10.09 -0.54
N GLU A 321 20.94 8.97 -1.26
CA GLU A 321 20.77 8.95 -2.72
C GLU A 321 19.43 9.58 -3.12
N GLY A 322 18.32 9.17 -2.47
CA GLY A 322 17.01 9.80 -2.70
C GLY A 322 16.97 11.28 -2.34
N ILE A 323 17.71 11.72 -1.32
CA ILE A 323 17.84 13.15 -1.00
C ILE A 323 18.66 13.88 -2.08
N ALA A 324 19.75 13.30 -2.56
CA ALA A 324 20.57 13.88 -3.62
C ALA A 324 19.77 14.01 -4.93
N GLN A 325 18.91 13.03 -5.24
CA GLN A 325 17.97 13.09 -6.36
C GLN A 325 17.00 14.27 -6.23
N LEU A 326 16.42 14.50 -5.04
CA LEU A 326 15.59 15.66 -4.76
C LEU A 326 16.35 16.99 -4.83
N ASP A 327 17.63 17.02 -4.44
CA ASP A 327 18.49 18.21 -4.56
C ASP A 327 18.74 18.55 -6.04
N ASN A 328 19.01 17.56 -6.90
CA ASN A 328 19.14 17.74 -8.35
C ASN A 328 17.83 18.30 -8.97
N TYR A 329 16.68 17.80 -8.52
CA TYR A 329 15.39 18.33 -8.97
C TYR A 329 15.17 19.79 -8.53
N ALA A 330 15.57 20.15 -7.31
CA ALA A 330 15.48 21.53 -6.87
C ALA A 330 16.44 22.45 -7.63
N GLU A 331 17.64 21.96 -7.98
CA GLU A 331 18.60 22.66 -8.83
C GLU A 331 18.01 22.96 -10.21
N TYR A 332 17.29 22.02 -10.84
CA TYR A 332 16.58 22.27 -12.09
C TYR A 332 15.69 23.52 -12.03
N PHE A 333 14.92 23.66 -10.95
CA PHE A 333 14.06 24.82 -10.71
C PHE A 333 14.80 26.04 -10.14
N SER A 334 16.13 26.03 -10.05
CA SER A 334 16.90 27.25 -9.78
C SER A 334 17.14 28.08 -11.04
N PHE A 335 17.08 27.45 -12.22
CA PHE A 335 17.26 28.10 -13.52
C PHE A 335 15.94 28.70 -14.03
N PRO A 336 15.92 30.00 -14.44
CA PRO A 336 14.73 30.64 -14.96
C PRO A 336 14.15 29.97 -16.22
N GLY A 337 14.99 29.55 -17.17
CA GLY A 337 14.53 28.91 -18.40
C GLY A 337 13.84 27.56 -18.15
N ASN A 338 14.35 26.80 -17.19
CA ASN A 338 13.75 25.53 -16.77
C ASN A 338 12.40 25.73 -16.05
N ASN A 339 12.27 26.74 -15.19
CA ASN A 339 10.99 27.10 -14.58
C ASN A 339 9.95 27.48 -15.64
N GLN A 340 10.35 28.28 -16.63
CA GLN A 340 9.47 28.68 -17.71
C GLN A 340 9.02 27.46 -18.53
N HIS A 341 9.94 26.54 -18.82
CA HIS A 341 9.63 25.27 -19.49
C HIS A 341 8.59 24.44 -18.71
N ALA A 342 8.75 24.30 -17.40
CA ALA A 342 7.82 23.58 -16.55
C ALA A 342 6.43 24.25 -16.48
N LEU A 343 6.40 25.58 -16.45
CA LEU A 343 5.17 26.35 -16.48
C LEU A 343 4.41 26.17 -17.79
N GLU A 344 5.08 26.29 -18.93
CA GLU A 344 4.46 26.17 -20.25
C GLU A 344 3.94 24.75 -20.52
N ARG A 345 4.71 23.73 -20.12
CA ARG A 345 4.40 22.33 -20.43
C ARG A 345 3.42 21.69 -19.46
N TYR A 346 3.54 22.00 -18.17
CA TYR A 346 2.80 21.31 -17.09
C TYR A 346 2.01 22.25 -16.19
N ASN A 347 2.05 23.58 -16.43
CA ASN A 347 1.46 24.59 -15.54
C ASN A 347 2.02 24.53 -14.10
N VAL A 348 3.31 24.21 -13.99
CA VAL A 348 4.03 24.05 -12.72
C VAL A 348 4.84 25.31 -12.43
N ARG A 349 4.78 25.78 -11.18
CA ARG A 349 5.62 26.87 -10.66
C ARG A 349 6.27 26.43 -9.37
N VAL A 350 7.60 26.46 -9.31
CA VAL A 350 8.35 26.05 -8.12
C VAL A 350 9.03 27.28 -7.54
N PHE A 351 8.88 27.48 -6.23
CA PHE A 351 9.54 28.56 -5.50
C PHE A 351 9.73 28.12 -4.05
N ASN A 352 10.99 28.08 -3.60
CA ASN A 352 11.36 27.57 -2.27
C ASN A 352 10.65 26.25 -1.92
N PRO A 353 10.79 25.20 -2.76
CA PRO A 353 10.08 23.95 -2.56
C PRO A 353 10.50 23.26 -1.27
N LYS A 354 9.55 22.59 -0.63
CA LYS A 354 9.89 21.43 0.19
C LYS A 354 10.30 20.27 -0.71
N LYS A 355 11.30 19.52 -0.28
CA LYS A 355 11.76 18.28 -0.89
C LYS A 355 11.28 17.12 -0.03
N ILE A 356 10.41 16.28 -0.55
CA ILE A 356 9.72 15.22 0.19
C ILE A 356 10.22 13.87 -0.31
N LEU A 357 10.81 13.11 0.59
CA LEU A 357 11.19 11.73 0.34
C LEU A 357 10.27 10.80 1.12
N ILE A 358 9.52 9.95 0.43
CA ILE A 358 8.70 8.91 1.04
C ILE A 358 9.49 7.60 1.00
N VAL A 359 9.97 7.11 2.14
CA VAL A 359 10.89 5.98 2.19
C VAL A 359 10.81 5.24 3.53
N GLY A 360 11.05 3.93 3.48
CA GLY A 360 11.09 3.13 4.69
C GLY A 360 9.70 2.73 5.18
N ASN A 361 9.68 2.11 6.35
CA ASN A 361 8.47 1.69 7.06
C ASN A 361 8.65 2.01 8.53
N LEU A 362 7.61 1.70 9.30
CA LEU A 362 7.64 1.89 10.73
C LEU A 362 8.79 1.12 11.44
N GLU A 363 9.06 -0.11 11.04
CA GLU A 363 10.05 -0.97 11.70
C GLU A 363 11.48 -0.45 11.58
N ASN A 364 11.79 0.30 10.51
CA ASN A 364 13.12 0.84 10.26
C ASN A 364 13.23 2.37 10.42
N THR A 365 12.14 3.05 10.76
CA THR A 365 12.11 4.52 10.86
C THR A 365 11.92 5.00 12.30
N ASP A 366 13.02 5.48 12.90
CA ASP A 366 12.97 6.22 14.16
C ASP A 366 12.92 7.72 13.89
N ARG A 367 11.80 8.34 14.24
CA ARG A 367 11.53 9.75 14.00
C ARG A 367 12.52 10.71 14.64
N ILE A 368 12.97 10.43 15.86
CA ILE A 368 13.95 11.27 16.54
C ILE A 368 15.28 11.17 15.80
N GLN A 369 15.67 9.98 15.35
CA GLN A 369 16.89 9.79 14.57
C GLN A 369 16.81 10.45 13.19
N VAL A 370 15.64 10.41 12.52
CA VAL A 370 15.38 11.11 11.26
C VAL A 370 15.54 12.63 11.45
N GLN A 371 14.92 13.21 12.48
CA GLN A 371 15.08 14.65 12.79
C GLN A 371 16.54 15.03 13.08
N GLN A 372 17.28 14.16 13.79
CA GLN A 372 18.70 14.37 14.03
C GLN A 372 19.54 14.30 12.74
N ALA A 373 19.18 13.42 11.80
CA ALA A 373 19.84 13.31 10.50
C ALA A 373 19.52 14.50 9.57
N LEU A 374 18.36 15.13 9.74
CA LEU A 374 17.91 16.31 8.98
C LEU A 374 18.41 17.65 9.54
N ARG A 375 19.30 17.66 10.54
CA ARG A 375 19.90 18.90 11.02
C ARG A 375 20.50 19.67 9.84
N CYS A 376 20.24 20.98 9.79
CA CYS A 376 20.65 21.88 8.71
C CYS A 376 19.97 21.65 7.35
N ARG A 377 18.90 20.85 7.27
CA ARG A 377 18.09 20.62 6.05
C ARG A 377 16.59 20.90 6.28
N PRO A 378 16.20 22.15 6.60
CA PRO A 378 14.83 22.51 7.02
C PRO A 378 13.78 22.44 5.90
N ASP A 379 14.24 22.35 4.66
CA ASP A 379 13.48 22.21 3.42
C ASP A 379 13.20 20.74 3.05
N ILE A 380 13.80 19.77 3.76
CA ILE A 380 13.62 18.34 3.49
C ILE A 380 12.66 17.69 4.48
N ILE A 381 11.76 16.88 3.96
CA ILE A 381 10.84 16.04 4.71
C ILE A 381 11.15 14.59 4.33
N VAL A 382 11.41 13.74 5.32
CA VAL A 382 11.52 12.30 5.14
C VAL A 382 10.40 11.64 5.94
N VAL A 383 9.57 10.85 5.28
CA VAL A 383 8.38 10.21 5.87
C VAL A 383 8.28 8.76 5.43
N ASP A 384 7.95 7.86 6.36
CA ASP A 384 7.70 6.46 6.06
C ASP A 384 6.24 6.21 5.63
N TYR A 385 5.99 5.11 4.93
CA TYR A 385 4.66 4.80 4.40
C TYR A 385 3.61 4.53 5.48
N ASP A 386 3.99 3.98 6.64
CA ASP A 386 3.04 3.75 7.73
C ASP A 386 2.56 5.09 8.32
N THR A 387 3.47 6.05 8.51
CA THR A 387 3.14 7.42 8.91
C THR A 387 2.27 8.12 7.88
N LEU A 388 2.61 8.00 6.59
CA LEU A 388 1.83 8.57 5.48
C LEU A 388 0.37 8.05 5.49
N ILE A 389 0.20 6.73 5.57
CA ILE A 389 -1.10 6.07 5.58
C ILE A 389 -1.88 6.41 6.86
N SER A 390 -1.20 6.47 8.01
CA SER A 390 -1.81 6.90 9.27
C SER A 390 -2.35 8.33 9.19
N ASN A 391 -1.60 9.25 8.55
CA ASN A 391 -2.04 10.62 8.32
C ASN A 391 -3.23 10.69 7.36
N TYR A 392 -3.24 9.87 6.30
CA TYR A 392 -4.37 9.75 5.40
C TYR A 392 -5.64 9.27 6.14
N TYR A 393 -5.53 8.23 6.97
CA TYR A 393 -6.66 7.77 7.79
C TYR A 393 -7.16 8.85 8.74
N ALA A 394 -6.26 9.63 9.33
CA ALA A 394 -6.63 10.74 10.19
C ALA A 394 -7.35 11.88 9.43
N SER A 395 -7.03 12.10 8.15
CA SER A 395 -7.64 13.17 7.35
C SER A 395 -9.06 12.84 6.86
N ILE A 396 -9.34 11.55 6.61
CA ILE A 396 -10.64 11.06 6.15
C ILE A 396 -11.62 10.72 7.28
N LYS A 397 -11.16 10.66 8.55
CA LYS A 397 -12.05 10.44 9.69
C LYS A 397 -13.05 11.60 9.87
N PRO A 398 -14.34 11.32 10.12
CA PRO A 398 -15.40 12.34 10.21
C PRO A 398 -15.21 13.35 11.34
N ASN A 399 -14.48 13.02 12.42
CA ASN A 399 -14.12 13.95 13.49
C ASN A 399 -12.78 14.66 13.23
N LYS A 400 -12.77 15.56 12.24
CA LYS A 400 -11.58 16.30 11.75
C LYS A 400 -10.81 17.10 12.80
N LEU A 401 -11.39 17.42 13.97
CA LEU A 401 -10.76 18.32 14.94
C LEU A 401 -9.88 17.65 16.00
N LEU A 402 -10.33 16.56 16.64
CA LEU A 402 -9.63 16.05 17.84
C LEU A 402 -8.39 15.22 17.53
N LEU A 403 -8.44 14.38 16.50
CA LEU A 403 -7.32 13.49 16.17
C LEU A 403 -6.21 14.24 15.44
N ARG A 404 -6.56 15.18 14.55
CA ARG A 404 -5.59 16.04 13.87
C ARG A 404 -4.85 16.91 14.87
N GLN A 405 -5.52 17.49 15.87
CA GLN A 405 -4.84 18.27 16.92
C GLN A 405 -3.94 17.39 17.80
N LYS A 406 -4.37 16.17 18.17
CA LYS A 406 -3.54 15.24 18.97
C LYS A 406 -2.34 14.70 18.19
N ILE A 407 -2.53 14.31 16.93
CA ILE A 407 -1.46 13.85 16.04
C ILE A 407 -0.52 15.02 15.70
N LEU A 408 -1.03 16.22 15.40
CA LEU A 408 -0.21 17.42 15.23
C LEU A 408 0.55 17.78 16.52
N ASN A 409 -0.02 17.62 17.71
CA ASN A 409 0.71 17.89 18.96
C ASN A 409 1.83 16.86 19.22
N ILE A 410 1.61 15.59 18.82
CA ILE A 410 2.64 14.53 18.82
C ILE A 410 3.67 14.79 17.69
N LEU A 411 3.24 15.34 16.55
CA LEU A 411 4.09 15.63 15.40
C LEU A 411 4.93 16.91 15.59
N TYR A 412 4.42 17.94 16.24
CA TYR A 412 5.07 19.25 16.36
C TYR A 412 5.61 19.54 17.77
N GLY A 413 5.64 18.55 18.66
CA GLY A 413 6.41 18.61 19.91
C GLY A 413 5.97 19.70 20.89
N LYS A 414 4.67 19.98 20.99
CA LYS A 414 4.15 20.78 22.13
C LYS A 414 3.77 19.86 23.27
N VAL A 415 4.72 19.61 24.16
CA VAL A 415 4.48 19.10 25.51
C VAL A 415 3.89 20.25 26.32
N HIS A 416 2.58 20.26 26.53
CA HIS A 416 2.02 21.00 27.67
C HIS A 416 1.98 20.04 28.86
N LEU A 417 2.99 20.17 29.73
CA LEU A 417 2.87 19.76 31.12
C LEU A 417 1.89 20.73 31.78
N HIS A 418 0.75 20.23 32.24
CA HIS A 418 0.03 20.88 33.32
C HIS A 418 0.13 20.01 34.56
N ALA A 419 0.58 20.68 35.62
CA ALA A 419 0.66 20.22 37.00
C ALA A 419 -0.73 19.99 37.61
#